data_AF-A0A942F0F7-F1
#
_entry.id   AF-A0A942F0F7-F1
#
_cell.length_a   1.000
_cell.length_b   1.000
_cell.length_c   1.000
_cell.angle_alpha   90.00
_cell.angle_beta   90.00
_cell.angle_gamma   90.00
#
_symmetry.space_group_name_H-M   'P 1'
#
loop_
_entity.id
_entity.type
_entity.pdbx_description
1 polymer ?
#
loop_
_entity_poly.entity_id
_entity_poly.type
_entity_poly.pdbx_seq_one_letter_code
_entity_poly.pdbx_strand_id
1 'polypeptide(L)'
;MEVHNQDLNAPSRDVAVPRILTFEKRLTVILARDEDKYCAYCPELDLVTEMGTPEEALEDMVEAMKDYAEEYLKESELYSNSPNRAHHLPYLKTIGTCKDDWDIKMLIEVQHGLVHI
;
A
#
# COMPACT_ATOMS: atom_id res chain seq x y z
N MET A 1 28.29 -42.85 42.60
CA MET A 1 29.25 -42.95 41.48
C MET A 1 28.55 -43.81 40.44
N GLU A 2 28.22 -43.38 39.23
CA GLU A 2 28.55 -42.19 38.44
C GLU A 2 27.32 -41.83 37.61
N VAL A 3 27.07 -40.53 37.39
CA VAL A 3 26.14 -40.05 36.37
C VAL A 3 26.94 -39.79 35.10
N HIS A 4 26.83 -40.68 34.12
CA HIS A 4 27.36 -40.46 32.77
C HIS A 4 26.37 -39.59 32.01
N ASN A 5 26.64 -38.29 31.93
CA ASN A 5 25.99 -37.40 30.97
C ASN A 5 26.71 -37.55 29.63
N GLN A 6 26.09 -38.26 28.69
CA GLN A 6 26.48 -38.21 27.29
C GLN A 6 25.31 -37.71 26.44
N ASP A 7 25.66 -36.65 25.71
CA ASP A 7 25.14 -36.21 24.41
C ASP A 7 23.69 -35.75 24.31
N LEU A 8 23.52 -34.47 23.98
CA LEU A 8 22.83 -34.06 22.74
C LEU A 8 23.40 -32.70 22.27
N ASN A 9 24.58 -32.73 21.66
CA ASN A 9 25.05 -31.61 20.84
C ASN A 9 24.29 -31.68 19.50
N ALA A 10 23.06 -31.14 19.47
CA ALA A 10 22.29 -31.01 18.24
C ALA A 10 22.88 -29.88 17.38
N PRO A 11 23.07 -30.06 16.06
CA PRO A 11 23.51 -28.97 15.21
C PRO A 11 22.45 -27.86 15.24
N SER A 12 22.87 -26.67 15.67
CA SER A 12 22.10 -25.43 15.50
C SER A 12 21.69 -25.35 14.04
N ARG A 13 20.38 -25.52 13.76
CA ARG A 13 19.85 -25.20 12.45
C ARG A 13 19.95 -23.68 12.35
N ASP A 14 20.94 -23.19 11.60
CA ASP A 14 20.96 -21.80 11.15
C ASP A 14 19.70 -21.56 10.34
N VAL A 15 18.64 -21.10 11.00
CA VAL A 15 17.42 -20.66 10.33
C VAL A 15 17.81 -19.37 9.62
N ALA A 16 18.00 -19.46 8.31
CA ALA A 16 18.30 -18.31 7.49
C ALA A 16 17.22 -17.25 7.72
N VAL A 17 17.62 -16.09 8.24
CA VAL A 17 16.72 -14.97 8.46
C VAL A 17 16.20 -14.50 7.11
N PRO A 18 14.88 -14.39 6.91
CA PRO A 18 14.33 -13.89 5.66
C PRO A 18 14.87 -12.50 5.34
N ARG A 19 15.39 -12.30 4.13
CA ARG A 19 15.71 -10.97 3.62
C ARG A 19 14.45 -10.38 2.98
N ILE A 20 13.88 -9.39 3.64
CA ILE A 20 12.71 -8.65 3.13
C ILE A 20 13.23 -7.43 2.36
N LEU A 21 12.70 -7.22 1.16
CA LEU A 21 12.97 -6.03 0.35
C LEU A 21 11.78 -5.09 0.45
N THR A 22 12.06 -3.79 0.54
CA THR A 22 11.06 -2.72 0.55
C THR A 22 11.47 -1.65 -0.45
N PHE A 23 10.49 -0.93 -0.98
CA PHE A 23 10.73 0.19 -1.91
C PHE A 23 10.47 1.53 -1.21
N GLU A 24 11.00 2.60 -1.79
CA GLU A 24 10.63 3.95 -1.37
C GLU A 24 9.16 4.19 -1.68
N LYS A 25 8.40 4.54 -0.64
CA LYS A 25 6.98 4.86 -0.73
C LYS A 25 6.80 6.18 -1.48
N ARG A 26 5.75 6.28 -2.29
CA ARG A 26 5.43 7.45 -3.12
C ARG A 26 4.07 8.04 -2.82
N LEU A 27 3.17 7.26 -2.24
CA LEU A 27 1.79 7.64 -1.98
C LEU A 27 1.50 7.49 -0.50
N THR A 28 0.70 8.39 0.05
CA THR A 28 0.19 8.29 1.41
C THR A 28 -1.26 7.85 1.35
N VAL A 29 -1.65 6.89 2.18
CA VAL A 29 -3.04 6.54 2.44
C VAL A 29 -3.31 6.79 3.91
N ILE A 30 -4.13 7.80 4.18
CA ILE A 30 -4.64 8.11 5.51
C ILE A 30 -5.87 7.23 5.73
N LEU A 31 -5.71 6.19 6.55
CA LEU A 31 -6.77 5.29 6.96
C LEU A 31 -7.39 5.81 8.25
N ALA A 32 -8.48 6.55 8.11
CA ALA A 32 -9.18 7.21 9.20
C ALA A 32 -10.41 6.42 9.62
N ARG A 33 -10.59 6.24 10.93
CA ARG A 33 -11.86 5.72 11.44
C ARG A 33 -12.92 6.82 11.44
N ASP A 34 -14.12 6.48 11.01
CA ASP A 34 -15.31 7.33 11.01
C ASP A 34 -16.52 6.55 11.55
N GLU A 35 -16.83 6.71 12.83
CA GLU A 35 -17.85 5.94 13.55
C GLU A 35 -17.75 4.40 13.37
N ASP A 36 -18.64 3.83 12.55
CA ASP A 36 -18.75 2.41 12.18
C ASP A 36 -18.10 2.07 10.83
N LYS A 37 -17.45 3.04 10.19
CA LYS A 37 -16.76 2.93 8.91
C LYS A 37 -15.29 3.34 8.98
N TYR A 38 -14.60 3.10 7.89
CA TYR A 38 -13.21 3.49 7.67
C TYR A 38 -13.07 4.16 6.33
N CYS A 39 -12.45 5.34 6.34
CA CYS A 39 -12.14 6.12 5.16
C CYS A 39 -10.65 5.96 4.83
N ALA A 40 -10.32 5.58 3.60
CA ALA A 40 -8.97 5.68 3.09
C ALA A 40 -8.89 6.92 2.19
N TYR A 41 -7.97 7.83 2.48
CA TYR A 41 -7.74 9.04 1.68
C TYR A 41 -6.31 9.09 1.17
N CYS A 42 -6.14 9.27 -0.14
CA CYS A 42 -4.85 9.50 -0.78
C CYS A 42 -4.74 10.95 -1.26
N PRO A 43 -4.04 11.83 -0.51
CA PRO A 43 -3.91 13.24 -0.86
C PRO A 43 -3.23 13.49 -2.19
N GLU A 44 -2.26 12.66 -2.56
CA GLU A 44 -1.46 12.83 -3.80
C GLU A 44 -2.26 12.58 -5.08
N LEU A 45 -3.37 11.83 -4.98
CA LEU A 45 -4.26 11.51 -6.10
C LEU A 45 -5.66 12.11 -5.95
N ASP A 46 -5.94 12.77 -4.82
CA ASP A 46 -7.26 13.25 -4.44
C ASP A 46 -8.34 12.15 -4.50
N LEU A 47 -7.99 10.95 -4.02
CA LEU A 47 -8.88 9.80 -3.98
C LEU A 47 -9.35 9.54 -2.55
N VAL A 48 -10.62 9.18 -2.38
CA VAL A 48 -11.21 8.75 -1.12
C VAL A 48 -12.10 7.54 -1.33
N THR A 49 -12.00 6.57 -0.43
CA THR A 49 -12.88 5.39 -0.37
C THR A 49 -13.42 5.24 1.06
N GLU A 50 -14.56 4.57 1.20
CA GLU A 50 -15.25 4.37 2.47
C GLU A 50 -15.81 2.95 2.54
N MET A 51 -15.37 2.16 3.54
CA MET A 51 -15.80 0.77 3.71
C MET A 51 -16.09 0.44 5.17
N GLY A 52 -16.66 -0.74 5.41
CA GLY A 52 -17.03 -1.21 6.76
C GLY A 52 -15.84 -1.67 7.61
N THR A 53 -14.70 -1.97 6.98
CA THR A 53 -13.47 -2.39 7.65
C THR A 53 -12.24 -1.65 7.14
N PRO A 54 -11.17 -1.55 7.96
CA PRO A 54 -9.90 -0.94 7.52
C PRO A 54 -9.30 -1.65 6.31
N GLU A 55 -9.40 -2.98 6.27
CA GLU A 55 -8.87 -3.82 5.20
C GLU A 55 -9.62 -3.58 3.89
N GLU A 56 -10.96 -3.59 3.93
CA GLU A 56 -11.77 -3.31 2.74
C GLU A 56 -11.53 -1.89 2.22
N ALA A 57 -11.38 -0.89 3.10
CA ALA A 57 -11.12 0.49 2.69
C ALA A 57 -9.78 0.62 1.95
N LEU A 58 -8.74 -0.09 2.43
CA LEU A 58 -7.44 -0.11 1.77
C LEU A 58 -7.46 -0.92 0.46
N GLU A 59 -8.20 -2.02 0.39
CA GLU A 59 -8.38 -2.80 -0.85
C GLU A 59 -9.13 -1.98 -1.91
N ASP A 60 -10.21 -1.31 -1.53
CA ASP A 60 -10.98 -0.43 -2.40
C ASP A 60 -10.14 0.77 -2.88
N MET A 61 -9.27 1.31 -2.02
CA MET A 61 -8.31 2.36 -2.41
C MET A 61 -7.32 1.85 -3.47
N VAL A 62 -6.81 0.63 -3.35
CA VAL A 62 -5.91 0.05 -4.36
C VAL A 62 -6.62 -0.14 -5.70
N GLU A 63 -7.88 -0.58 -5.69
CA GLU A 63 -8.69 -0.69 -6.90
C GLU A 63 -8.96 0.68 -7.53
N ALA A 64 -9.36 1.68 -6.73
CA ALA A 64 -9.56 3.05 -7.19
C ALA A 64 -8.30 3.66 -7.83
N MET A 65 -7.12 3.37 -7.27
CA MET A 65 -5.84 3.80 -7.85
C MET A 65 -5.56 3.14 -9.21
N LYS A 66 -5.90 1.86 -9.38
CA LYS A 66 -5.75 1.11 -10.64
C LYS A 66 -6.66 1.67 -11.72
N ASP A 67 -7.94 1.79 -11.41
CA ASP A 67 -8.95 2.34 -12.32
C ASP A 67 -8.56 3.74 -12.75
N TYR A 68 -8.14 4.58 -11.80
CA TYR A 68 -7.72 5.95 -12.13
C TYR A 68 -6.47 5.98 -13.01
N ALA A 69 -5.48 5.12 -12.76
CA ALA A 69 -4.30 5.03 -13.61
C ALA A 69 -4.67 4.56 -15.03
N GLU A 70 -5.54 3.55 -15.16
CA GLU A 70 -5.96 3.03 -16.46
C GLU A 70 -6.72 4.09 -17.28
N GLU A 71 -7.72 4.75 -16.68
CA GLU A 71 -8.49 5.81 -17.33
C GLU A 71 -7.61 7.00 -17.73
N TYR A 72 -6.77 7.47 -16.81
CA TYR A 72 -5.90 8.61 -17.07
C TYR A 72 -4.92 8.33 -18.21
N LEU A 73 -4.30 7.15 -18.22
CA LEU A 73 -3.29 6.82 -19.23
C LEU A 73 -3.89 6.58 -20.62
N LYS A 74 -5.15 6.11 -20.71
CA LYS A 74 -5.91 6.02 -21.97
C LYS A 74 -6.16 7.40 -22.60
N GLU A 75 -6.45 8.40 -21.78
CA GLU A 75 -6.75 9.78 -22.22
C GLU A 75 -5.66 10.78 -21.79
N SER A 76 -4.40 10.35 -21.84
CA SER A 76 -3.29 11.09 -21.23
C SER A 76 -3.11 12.53 -21.75
N GLU A 77 -3.44 12.80 -23.01
CA GLU A 77 -3.41 14.17 -23.58
C GLU A 77 -4.48 15.09 -22.99
N LEU A 78 -5.63 14.57 -22.58
CA LEU A 78 -6.71 15.38 -21.99
C LEU A 78 -6.38 15.74 -20.53
N TYR A 79 -5.98 14.76 -19.73
CA TYR A 79 -5.79 14.95 -18.29
C TYR A 79 -4.47 15.63 -17.93
N SER A 80 -3.39 15.41 -18.68
CA SER A 80 -2.09 16.06 -18.44
C SER A 80 -2.11 17.57 -18.63
N ASN A 81 -3.11 18.10 -19.36
CA ASN A 81 -3.30 19.52 -19.57
C ASN A 81 -4.25 20.17 -18.56
N SER A 82 -4.85 19.40 -17.65
CA SER A 82 -5.74 19.93 -16.60
C SER A 82 -4.93 20.47 -15.41
N PRO A 83 -5.10 21.73 -14.98
CA PRO A 83 -4.36 22.32 -13.86
C PRO A 83 -4.44 21.51 -12.56
N ASN A 84 -5.59 20.88 -12.31
CA ASN A 84 -5.83 20.13 -11.08
C ASN A 84 -5.39 18.67 -11.15
N ARG A 85 -4.98 18.15 -12.31
CA ARG A 85 -4.66 16.72 -12.50
C ARG A 85 -3.30 16.46 -13.14
N ALA A 86 -2.68 17.46 -13.75
CA ALA A 86 -1.37 17.35 -14.39
C ALA A 86 -0.29 16.79 -13.44
N HIS A 87 -0.38 17.14 -12.15
CA HIS A 87 0.56 16.70 -11.12
C HIS A 87 0.38 15.23 -10.69
N HIS A 88 -0.71 14.56 -11.06
CA HIS A 88 -0.93 13.14 -10.76
C HIS A 88 -0.13 12.21 -11.69
N LEU A 89 0.27 12.68 -12.87
CA LEU A 89 0.88 11.86 -13.92
C LEU A 89 2.10 11.03 -13.45
N PRO A 90 3.05 11.54 -12.64
CA PRO A 90 4.18 10.73 -12.18
C PRO A 90 3.76 9.52 -11.34
N TYR A 91 2.75 9.68 -10.50
CA TYR A 91 2.20 8.60 -9.67
C TYR A 91 1.47 7.57 -10.52
N LEU A 92 0.60 8.03 -11.43
CA LEU A 92 -0.20 7.18 -12.29
C LEU A 92 0.66 6.39 -13.29
N LYS A 93 1.76 6.98 -13.79
CA LYS A 93 2.76 6.24 -14.56
C LYS A 93 3.44 5.15 -13.74
N THR A 94 3.71 5.40 -12.46
CA THR A 94 4.31 4.39 -11.57
C THR A 94 3.31 3.25 -11.33
N ILE A 95 2.06 3.57 -10.98
CA ILE A 95 0.97 2.59 -10.80
C ILE A 95 0.75 1.77 -12.08
N GLY A 96 0.73 2.40 -13.25
CA GLY A 96 0.55 1.70 -14.53
C GLY A 96 1.69 0.73 -14.91
N THR A 97 2.80 0.70 -14.16
CA THR A 97 3.88 -0.29 -14.31
C THR A 97 3.80 -1.46 -13.32
N CYS A 98 2.94 -1.37 -12.31
CA CYS A 98 2.69 -2.42 -11.33
C CYS A 98 2.00 -3.62 -12.01
N LYS A 99 2.34 -4.84 -11.56
CA LYS A 99 1.81 -6.08 -12.14
C LYS A 99 0.58 -6.61 -11.42
N ASP A 100 0.48 -6.28 -10.14
CA ASP A 100 -0.59 -6.72 -9.25
C ASP A 100 -0.81 -5.70 -8.13
N ASP A 101 -1.81 -5.96 -7.30
CA ASP A 101 -2.16 -5.13 -6.15
C ASP A 101 -1.03 -5.05 -5.12
N TRP A 102 -0.15 -6.07 -5.08
CA TRP A 102 0.98 -6.08 -4.15
C TRP A 102 2.03 -5.05 -4.53
N ASP A 103 2.34 -4.94 -5.82
CA ASP A 103 3.22 -3.89 -6.34
C ASP A 103 2.73 -2.50 -5.97
N ILE A 104 1.41 -2.25 -6.01
CA ILE A 104 0.82 -0.96 -5.63
C ILE A 104 0.90 -0.75 -4.11
N LYS A 105 0.60 -1.78 -3.31
CA LYS A 105 0.74 -1.73 -1.85
C LYS A 105 2.18 -1.40 -1.42
N MET A 106 3.19 -1.82 -2.17
CA MET A 106 4.59 -1.45 -1.90
C MET A 106 4.92 0.04 -2.15
N LEU A 107 4.08 0.77 -2.90
CA LEU A 107 4.22 2.21 -3.13
C LEU A 107 3.56 3.06 -2.02
N ILE A 108 2.73 2.44 -1.16
CA ILE A 108 1.85 3.12 -0.23
C ILE A 108 2.45 3.19 1.18
N GLU A 109 2.35 4.36 1.80
CA GLU A 109 2.46 4.56 3.23
C GLU A 109 1.07 4.63 3.86
N VAL A 110 0.72 3.66 4.70
CA VAL A 110 -0.51 3.73 5.49
C VAL A 110 -0.25 4.52 6.77
N GLN A 111 -0.99 5.61 6.95
CA GLN A 111 -1.06 6.39 8.18
C GLN A 111 -2.44 6.23 8.80
N HIS A 112 -2.53 6.07 10.12
CA HIS A 112 -3.81 5.88 10.79
C HIS A 112 -4.29 7.20 11.39
N GLY A 113 -5.59 7.48 11.29
CA GLY A 113 -6.19 8.74 11.76
C GLY A 113 -7.62 8.61 12.24
N LEU A 114 -8.23 9.77 12.49
CA LEU A 114 -9.65 9.92 12.82
C LEU A 114 -10.21 11.04 11.95
N VAL A 115 -11.43 10.86 11.45
CA VAL A 115 -12.14 11.95 10.79
C VAL A 115 -12.55 12.99 11.85
N HIS A 116 -12.23 14.26 11.60
CA HIS A 116 -12.66 15.38 12.45
C HIS A 116 -13.32 16.43 11.55
N ILE A 117 -14.57 16.78 11.86
CA ILE A 117 -15.40 17.77 11.16
C ILE A 117 -15.71 18.92 12.10
#